data_AF-A0A6G6GJ88-F1
#
_entry.id   AF-A0A6G6GJ88-F1
#
_cell.length_a   1.000
_cell.length_b   1.000
_cell.length_c   1.000
_cell.angle_alpha   90.00
_cell.angle_beta   90.00
_cell.angle_gamma   90.00
#
_symmetry.space_group_name_H-M   'P 1'
#
loop_
_entity.id
_entity.type
_entity.pdbx_description
1 polymer ?
#
loop_
_entity_poly.entity_id
_entity_poly.type
_entity_poly.pdbx_seq_one_letter_code
_entity_poly.pdbx_strand_id
1 'polypeptide(L)'
;MKILTTVFILFFTVSAVSQRDQATVDANVLTFTKKLEARNINTYFTTQRYCEGDTQMFIMGDGSRCFSKGTYAASYIVWMEDNKTMIKKIDNCGMFASSEVTNSDVYNYFKTNGDALQNNKVKPYAIANAQGGPISRTEINNCHRKFQFTLKGVTGSQAYKPYDLTNDSREANINYNYNKKLEVVTLDTMLDKVINTFEADPNSKRI
;
A
#
# COMPACT_ATOMS: atom_id res chain seq x y z
N MET A 1 -8.46 49.37 -8.47
CA MET A 1 -7.42 48.40 -8.05
C MET A 1 -7.88 47.40 -6.99
N LYS A 2 -8.69 47.76 -5.98
CA LYS A 2 -9.14 46.80 -4.93
C LYS A 2 -9.96 45.61 -5.46
N ILE A 3 -10.80 45.81 -6.49
CA ILE A 3 -11.64 44.74 -7.05
C ILE A 3 -10.81 43.68 -7.79
N LEU A 4 -9.72 44.08 -8.46
CA LEU A 4 -8.87 43.16 -9.21
C LEU A 4 -8.09 42.20 -8.29
N THR A 5 -7.65 42.68 -7.13
CA THR A 5 -6.97 41.87 -6.10
C THR A 5 -7.93 40.89 -5.42
N THR A 6 -9.19 41.28 -5.20
CA THR A 6 -10.19 40.38 -4.60
C THR A 6 -10.58 39.23 -5.53
N VAL A 7 -10.67 39.49 -6.84
CA VAL A 7 -10.95 38.45 -7.85
C VAL A 7 -9.80 37.45 -7.95
N PHE A 8 -8.54 37.90 -7.89
CA PHE A 8 -7.37 37.02 -7.95
C PHE A 8 -7.25 36.08 -6.75
N ILE A 9 -7.63 36.55 -5.55
CA ILE A 9 -7.67 35.72 -4.33
C ILE A 9 -8.81 34.69 -4.42
N LEU A 10 -9.94 35.03 -5.04
CA LEU A 10 -11.08 34.12 -5.21
C LEU A 10 -10.77 32.98 -6.20
N PHE A 11 -9.92 33.19 -7.21
CA PHE A 11 -9.52 32.13 -8.14
C PHE A 11 -8.48 31.16 -7.56
N PHE A 12 -7.70 31.56 -6.55
CA PHE A 12 -6.73 30.68 -5.90
C PHE A 12 -7.36 29.70 -4.90
N THR A 13 -8.53 30.03 -4.33
CA THR A 13 -9.20 29.17 -3.33
C THR A 13 -10.02 28.03 -3.94
N VAL A 14 -10.35 28.09 -5.24
CA VAL A 14 -11.20 27.08 -5.91
C VAL A 14 -10.39 25.89 -6.46
N SER A 15 -9.06 25.97 -6.48
CA SER A 15 -8.19 24.93 -7.06
C SER A 15 -7.78 23.83 -6.07
N ALA A 16 -8.19 23.91 -4.80
CA ALA A 16 -7.93 22.88 -3.81
C ALA A 16 -8.95 21.72 -3.93
N VAL A 17 -9.16 21.21 -5.15
CA VAL A 17 -9.70 19.85 -5.30
C VAL A 17 -8.66 18.92 -4.71
N SER A 18 -8.94 18.34 -3.55
CA SER A 18 -8.06 17.32 -2.97
C SER A 18 -7.85 16.23 -4.02
N GLN A 19 -6.62 16.07 -4.47
CA GLN A 19 -6.30 15.15 -5.55
C GLN A 19 -6.47 13.73 -4.99
N ARG A 20 -7.56 13.03 -5.29
CA ARG A 20 -7.80 11.66 -4.78
C ARG A 20 -6.98 10.61 -5.53
N ASP A 21 -5.74 10.93 -5.85
CA ASP A 21 -4.78 10.04 -6.49
C ASP A 21 -3.86 9.40 -5.45
N GLN A 22 -2.90 8.63 -5.92
CA GLN A 22 -1.91 7.96 -5.08
C GLN A 22 -1.09 8.93 -4.22
N ALA A 23 -0.83 10.16 -4.69
CA ALA A 23 -0.02 11.12 -3.96
C ALA A 23 -0.70 11.60 -2.68
N THR A 24 -2.03 11.72 -2.69
CA THR A 24 -2.78 12.00 -1.44
C THR A 24 -2.75 10.84 -0.46
N VAL A 25 -2.76 9.59 -0.95
CA VAL A 25 -2.57 8.43 -0.07
C VAL A 25 -1.19 8.50 0.58
N ASP A 26 -0.14 8.76 -0.20
CA ASP A 26 1.23 8.89 0.30
C ASP A 26 1.37 10.01 1.34
N ALA A 27 0.75 11.17 1.08
CA ALA A 27 0.76 12.31 2.01
C ALA A 27 0.03 11.99 3.34
N ASN A 28 -1.08 11.27 3.27
CA ASN A 28 -1.83 10.84 4.46
C ASN A 28 -1.07 9.78 5.26
N VAL A 29 -0.43 8.83 4.57
CA VAL A 29 0.47 7.84 5.20
C VAL A 29 1.61 8.55 5.92
N LEU A 30 2.30 9.48 5.25
CA LEU A 30 3.40 10.25 5.85
C LEU A 30 2.94 11.05 7.08
N THR A 31 1.78 11.68 6.98
CA THR A 31 1.20 12.43 8.10
C THR A 31 0.88 11.50 9.28
N PHE A 32 0.35 10.31 9.01
CA PHE A 32 0.06 9.32 10.04
C PHE A 32 1.32 8.74 10.69
N THR A 33 2.34 8.37 9.90
CA THR A 33 3.60 7.82 10.44
C THR A 33 4.36 8.86 11.25
N LYS A 34 4.35 10.14 10.88
CA LYS A 34 4.87 11.22 11.74
C LYS A 34 4.17 11.31 13.09
N LYS A 35 2.86 11.02 13.14
CA LYS A 35 2.13 10.96 14.43
C LYS A 35 2.55 9.74 15.26
N LEU A 36 2.92 8.62 14.64
CA LEU A 36 3.51 7.47 15.35
C LEU A 36 4.86 7.86 15.95
N GLU A 37 5.72 8.48 15.15
CA GLU A 37 7.06 8.92 15.57
C GLU A 37 7.00 9.94 16.72
N ALA A 38 6.07 10.89 16.67
CA ALA A 38 5.84 11.85 17.75
C ALA A 38 5.41 11.18 19.08
N ARG A 39 4.87 9.96 19.03
CA ARG A 39 4.55 9.13 20.20
C ARG A 39 5.67 8.13 20.55
N ASN A 40 6.87 8.30 19.98
CA ASN A 40 8.01 7.40 20.12
C ASN A 40 7.78 5.98 19.55
N ILE A 41 6.80 5.80 18.66
CA ILE A 41 6.59 4.55 17.93
C ILE A 41 7.46 4.58 16.69
N ASN A 42 8.67 4.04 16.80
CA ASN A 42 9.70 4.05 15.76
C ASN A 42 9.91 2.68 15.09
N THR A 43 8.98 1.75 15.32
CA THR A 43 9.00 0.42 14.75
C THR A 43 7.63 0.09 14.17
N TYR A 44 7.53 0.13 12.85
CA TYR A 44 6.30 -0.07 12.10
C TYR A 44 6.63 -0.42 10.65
N PHE A 45 5.66 -0.95 9.92
CA PHE A 45 5.77 -1.08 8.47
C PHE A 45 4.51 -0.62 7.77
N THR A 46 4.67 -0.23 6.51
CA THR A 46 3.57 0.11 5.62
C THR A 46 3.62 -0.78 4.39
N THR A 47 2.45 -1.10 3.83
CA THR A 47 2.31 -1.62 2.48
C THR A 47 1.30 -0.78 1.73
N GLN A 48 1.62 -0.37 0.51
CA GLN A 48 0.66 0.22 -0.42
C GLN A 48 0.42 -0.76 -1.56
N ARG A 49 -0.85 -0.98 -1.87
CA ARG A 49 -1.32 -1.95 -2.86
C ARG A 49 -2.22 -1.24 -3.86
N TYR A 50 -1.93 -1.42 -5.15
CA TYR A 50 -2.70 -0.82 -6.24
C TYR A 50 -2.49 -1.58 -7.55
N CYS A 51 -3.43 -1.45 -8.49
CA CYS A 51 -3.27 -1.88 -9.87
C CYS A 51 -3.50 -0.69 -10.79
N GLU A 52 -2.55 -0.41 -11.68
CA GLU A 52 -2.65 0.79 -12.52
C GLU A 52 -3.91 0.74 -13.40
N GLY A 53 -4.67 1.84 -13.38
CA GLY A 53 -5.93 1.95 -14.11
C GLY A 53 -7.15 1.36 -13.40
N ASP A 54 -6.98 0.65 -12.28
CA ASP A 54 -8.11 0.27 -11.43
C ASP A 54 -8.65 1.52 -10.73
N THR A 55 -9.95 1.80 -10.86
CA THR A 55 -10.59 2.94 -10.21
C THR A 55 -11.80 2.49 -9.42
N GLN A 56 -11.99 3.06 -8.24
CA GLN A 56 -13.08 2.70 -7.34
C GLN A 56 -13.93 3.91 -6.97
N MET A 57 -15.22 3.65 -6.79
CA MET A 57 -16.21 4.59 -6.27
C MET A 57 -16.76 4.08 -4.95
N PHE A 58 -16.82 4.95 -3.95
CA PHE A 58 -17.40 4.68 -2.65
C PHE A 58 -18.49 5.70 -2.32
N ILE A 59 -19.53 5.25 -1.62
CA ILE A 59 -20.49 6.14 -0.97
C ILE A 59 -20.00 6.37 0.47
N MET A 60 -19.83 7.63 0.83
CA MET A 60 -19.32 8.07 2.12
C MET A 60 -20.45 8.10 3.16
N GLY A 61 -20.10 8.20 4.45
CA GLY A 61 -21.09 8.23 5.53
C GLY A 61 -22.06 9.42 5.47
N ASP A 62 -21.66 10.53 4.86
CA ASP A 62 -22.48 11.71 4.60
C ASP A 62 -23.29 11.62 3.30
N GLY A 63 -23.25 10.48 2.61
CA GLY A 63 -23.91 10.26 1.31
C GLY A 63 -23.15 10.83 0.11
N SER A 64 -22.04 11.54 0.32
CA SER A 64 -21.20 12.01 -0.78
C SER A 64 -20.52 10.85 -1.50
N ARG A 65 -20.14 11.06 -2.76
CA ARG A 65 -19.42 10.05 -3.54
C ARG A 65 -17.92 10.36 -3.55
N CYS A 66 -17.14 9.35 -3.28
CA CYS A 66 -15.70 9.38 -3.45
C CYS A 66 -15.25 8.52 -4.62
N PHE A 67 -14.36 9.08 -5.45
CA PHE A 67 -13.79 8.40 -6.61
C PHE A 67 -12.28 8.51 -6.55
N SER A 68 -11.58 7.41 -6.75
CA SER A 68 -10.13 7.44 -6.97
C SER A 68 -9.82 8.06 -8.34
N LYS A 69 -8.83 8.96 -8.41
CA LYS A 69 -8.40 9.56 -9.67
C LYS A 69 -7.27 8.73 -10.29
N GLY A 70 -7.54 8.11 -11.45
CA GLY A 70 -6.58 7.35 -12.24
C GLY A 70 -6.31 5.94 -11.71
N THR A 71 -5.95 5.82 -10.43
CA THR A 71 -5.65 4.54 -9.78
C THR A 71 -6.12 4.55 -8.32
N TYR A 72 -6.85 3.53 -7.92
CA TYR A 72 -7.14 3.22 -6.53
C TYR A 72 -5.92 2.59 -5.87
N ALA A 73 -5.51 3.17 -4.75
CA ALA A 73 -4.40 2.74 -3.93
C ALA A 73 -4.85 2.67 -2.46
N ALA A 74 -4.59 1.52 -1.85
CA ALA A 74 -4.82 1.31 -0.42
C ALA A 74 -3.49 1.04 0.27
N SER A 75 -3.22 1.84 1.29
CA SER A 75 -2.09 1.69 2.19
C SER A 75 -2.53 1.13 3.52
N TYR A 76 -1.79 0.16 4.03
CA TYR A 76 -1.96 -0.42 5.35
C TYR A 76 -0.73 -0.13 6.19
N ILE A 77 -0.93 0.35 7.40
CA ILE A 77 0.13 0.64 8.36
C ILE A 77 -0.06 -0.31 9.53
N VAL A 78 1.00 -1.02 9.91
CA VAL A 78 1.00 -1.97 11.03
C VAL A 78 2.08 -1.57 12.03
N TRP A 79 1.70 -1.44 13.29
CA TRP A 79 2.58 -1.04 14.40
C TRP A 79 2.18 -1.75 15.69
N MET A 80 2.96 -1.55 16.74
CA MET A 80 2.62 -1.98 18.09
C MET A 80 2.44 -0.76 18.99
N GLU A 81 1.35 -0.72 19.75
CA GLU A 81 1.00 0.32 20.71
C GLU A 81 0.33 -0.37 21.91
N ASP A 82 0.75 -0.04 23.14
CA ASP A 82 0.22 -0.66 24.37
C ASP A 82 0.21 -2.21 24.36
N ASN A 83 1.30 -2.82 23.86
CA ASN A 83 1.46 -4.27 23.67
C ASN A 83 0.45 -4.94 22.72
N LYS A 84 -0.28 -4.15 21.93
CA LYS A 84 -1.23 -4.63 20.93
C LYS A 84 -0.71 -4.35 19.54
N THR A 85 -0.84 -5.32 18.65
CA THR A 85 -0.58 -5.09 17.23
C THR A 85 -1.78 -4.34 16.65
N MET A 86 -1.52 -3.20 16.03
CA MET A 86 -2.52 -2.32 15.46
C MET A 86 -2.38 -2.26 13.96
N ILE A 87 -3.49 -2.10 13.25
CA ILE A 87 -3.54 -1.87 11.82
C ILE A 87 -4.40 -0.64 11.49
N LYS A 88 -4.02 0.10 10.45
CA LYS A 88 -4.82 1.17 9.86
C LYS A 88 -4.77 1.08 8.34
N LYS A 89 -5.94 1.20 7.70
CA LYS A 89 -6.06 1.44 6.27
C LYS A 89 -6.17 2.93 5.97
N ILE A 90 -5.52 3.36 4.89
CA ILE A 90 -5.64 4.68 4.28
C ILE A 90 -5.76 4.45 2.77
N ASP A 91 -6.76 5.01 2.12
CA ASP A 91 -6.87 4.95 0.66
C ASP A 91 -7.21 6.33 0.07
N ASN A 92 -7.45 6.39 -1.24
CA ASN A 92 -7.76 7.63 -1.96
C ASN A 92 -8.93 8.43 -1.36
N CYS A 93 -9.81 7.76 -0.62
CA CYS A 93 -11.03 8.31 -0.07
C CYS A 93 -10.93 8.66 1.42
N GLY A 94 -9.77 8.42 2.05
CA GLY A 94 -9.51 8.85 3.41
C GLY A 94 -8.95 7.74 4.28
N MET A 95 -9.02 7.99 5.59
CA MET A 95 -8.43 7.10 6.61
C MET A 95 -9.51 6.26 7.28
N PHE A 96 -9.16 5.04 7.65
CA PHE A 96 -10.02 4.19 8.47
C PHE A 96 -9.66 4.34 9.94
N ALA A 97 -10.57 3.94 10.83
CA ALA A 97 -10.25 3.72 12.22
C ALA A 97 -9.10 2.70 12.36
N SER A 98 -8.32 2.85 13.43
CA SER A 98 -7.31 1.84 13.77
C SER A 98 -8.05 0.66 14.37
N SER A 99 -7.64 -0.56 14.05
CA SER A 99 -8.17 -1.77 14.70
C SER A 99 -7.02 -2.60 15.25
N GLU A 100 -7.31 -3.35 16.31
CA GLU A 100 -6.39 -4.31 16.89
C GLU A 100 -6.35 -5.56 16.01
N VAL A 101 -5.16 -6.04 15.71
CA VAL A 101 -4.96 -7.33 15.04
C VAL A 101 -4.91 -8.40 16.12
N THR A 102 -5.86 -9.34 16.09
CA THR A 102 -6.01 -10.41 17.09
C THR A 102 -4.73 -11.23 17.29
N ASN A 103 -3.94 -11.41 16.22
CA ASN A 103 -2.69 -12.15 16.25
C ASN A 103 -1.51 -11.25 15.83
N SER A 104 -0.54 -11.10 16.74
CA SER A 104 0.67 -10.30 16.54
C SER A 104 1.73 -10.95 15.63
N ASP A 105 1.49 -12.15 15.10
CA ASP A 105 2.45 -12.89 14.26
C ASP A 105 2.97 -12.07 13.09
N VAL A 106 2.12 -11.29 12.42
CA VAL A 106 2.55 -10.45 11.29
C VAL A 106 3.56 -9.39 11.71
N TYR A 107 3.36 -8.77 12.86
CA TYR A 107 4.27 -7.75 13.40
C TYR A 107 5.56 -8.38 13.94
N ASN A 108 5.43 -9.51 14.65
CA ASN A 108 6.58 -10.25 15.17
C ASN A 108 7.48 -10.75 14.03
N TYR A 109 6.88 -11.25 12.96
CA TYR A 109 7.61 -11.67 11.75
C TYR A 109 8.36 -10.50 11.11
N PHE A 110 7.69 -9.37 10.94
CA PHE A 110 8.31 -8.14 10.46
C PHE A 110 9.52 -7.73 11.32
N LYS A 111 9.34 -7.67 12.64
CA LYS A 111 10.37 -7.25 13.58
C LYS A 111 11.58 -8.19 13.56
N THR A 112 11.35 -9.50 13.42
CA THR A 112 12.39 -10.53 13.43
C THR A 112 13.17 -10.56 12.12
N ASN A 113 12.48 -10.40 10.99
CA ASN A 113 13.08 -10.54 9.65
C ASN A 113 13.40 -9.19 8.99
N GLY A 114 13.45 -8.12 9.79
CA GLY A 114 13.57 -6.73 9.34
C GLY A 114 14.69 -6.48 8.33
N ASP A 115 15.89 -7.00 8.61
CA ASP A 115 17.05 -6.82 7.72
C ASP A 115 16.84 -7.52 6.38
N ALA A 116 16.32 -8.75 6.38
CA ALA A 116 16.03 -9.49 5.16
C ALA A 116 14.91 -8.83 4.34
N LEU A 117 13.88 -8.28 5.02
CA LEU A 117 12.81 -7.49 4.40
C LEU A 117 13.33 -6.20 3.75
N GLN A 118 14.39 -5.60 4.27
CA GLN A 118 14.96 -4.40 3.67
C GLN A 118 15.94 -4.72 2.55
N ASN A 119 16.70 -5.82 2.62
CA ASN A 119 17.82 -6.08 1.73
C ASN A 119 17.54 -7.08 0.60
N ASN A 120 16.67 -8.06 0.81
CA ASN A 120 16.40 -9.11 -0.19
C ASN A 120 15.21 -8.71 -1.07
N LYS A 121 15.50 -8.16 -2.24
CA LYS A 121 14.48 -7.68 -3.19
C LYS A 121 13.92 -8.81 -4.05
N VAL A 122 12.62 -8.76 -4.29
CA VAL A 122 11.98 -9.55 -5.35
C VAL A 122 12.61 -9.15 -6.69
N LYS A 123 12.99 -10.14 -7.48
CA LYS A 123 13.51 -9.93 -8.83
C LYS A 123 12.35 -9.87 -9.83
N PRO A 124 12.39 -8.99 -10.84
CA PRO A 124 11.37 -8.95 -11.86
C PRO A 124 11.19 -10.30 -12.56
N TYR A 125 9.99 -10.53 -13.10
CA TYR A 125 9.74 -11.65 -13.99
C TYR A 125 10.76 -11.67 -15.15
N ALA A 126 11.46 -12.79 -15.34
CA ALA A 126 12.46 -12.93 -16.39
C ALA A 126 12.43 -14.34 -16.99
N ILE A 127 12.72 -14.44 -18.29
CA ILE A 127 12.69 -15.68 -19.06
C ILE A 127 14.11 -16.05 -19.51
N ALA A 128 14.45 -17.34 -19.51
CA ALA A 128 15.75 -17.80 -19.98
C ALA A 128 15.87 -17.69 -21.51
N ASN A 129 14.83 -18.13 -22.21
CA ASN A 129 14.75 -18.13 -23.67
C ASN A 129 13.29 -17.89 -24.08
N ALA A 130 13.06 -16.98 -25.03
CA ALA A 130 11.74 -16.81 -25.63
C ALA A 130 11.45 -17.98 -26.58
N GLN A 131 10.31 -18.64 -26.41
CA GLN A 131 9.89 -19.72 -27.31
C GLN A 131 8.70 -19.25 -28.15
N GLY A 132 8.96 -18.86 -29.40
CA GLY A 132 7.93 -18.60 -30.41
C GLY A 132 7.60 -17.11 -30.65
N GLY A 133 6.72 -16.89 -31.63
CA GLY A 133 6.32 -15.56 -32.11
C GLY A 133 5.30 -14.84 -31.22
N PRO A 134 4.76 -13.71 -31.70
CA PRO A 134 3.76 -12.91 -30.97
C PRO A 134 2.55 -13.76 -30.58
N ILE A 135 2.07 -13.59 -29.36
CA ILE A 135 0.81 -14.18 -28.90
C ILE A 135 -0.28 -13.10 -28.87
N SER A 136 -1.51 -13.51 -29.17
CA SER A 136 -2.66 -12.62 -29.06
C SER A 136 -2.95 -12.32 -27.59
N ARG A 137 -3.20 -11.04 -27.29
CA ARG A 137 -3.68 -10.49 -26.01
C ARG A 137 -3.18 -11.22 -24.75
N THR A 138 -2.03 -10.79 -24.24
CA THR A 138 -1.61 -11.13 -22.87
C THR A 138 -2.42 -10.32 -21.86
N GLU A 139 -2.87 -10.95 -20.78
CA GLU A 139 -3.47 -10.25 -19.65
C GLU A 139 -2.48 -9.25 -19.04
N ILE A 140 -2.93 -8.03 -18.80
CA ILE A 140 -2.09 -6.97 -18.24
C ILE A 140 -2.05 -7.15 -16.72
N ASN A 141 -0.93 -7.69 -16.22
CA ASN A 141 -0.69 -7.84 -14.80
C ASN A 141 0.11 -6.66 -14.23
N ASN A 142 -0.53 -5.50 -14.09
CA ASN A 142 0.13 -4.26 -13.63
C ASN A 142 -0.29 -3.84 -12.21
N CYS A 143 -0.28 -4.82 -11.31
CA CYS A 143 -0.47 -4.61 -9.88
C CYS A 143 0.88 -4.43 -9.18
N HIS A 144 0.89 -3.67 -8.10
CA HIS A 144 2.07 -3.28 -7.36
C HIS A 144 1.88 -3.47 -5.87
N ARG A 145 2.94 -3.91 -5.21
CA ARG A 145 3.10 -3.95 -3.76
C ARG A 145 4.31 -3.07 -3.43
N LYS A 146 4.10 -1.99 -2.65
CA LYS A 146 5.17 -1.11 -2.17
C LYS A 146 5.24 -1.22 -0.66
N PHE A 147 6.37 -1.68 -0.13
CA PHE A 147 6.61 -1.79 1.30
C PHE A 147 7.61 -0.76 1.78
N GLN A 148 7.38 -0.25 3.00
CA GLN A 148 8.35 0.53 3.77
C GLN A 148 8.42 -0.06 5.18
N PHE A 149 9.64 -0.30 5.64
CA PHE A 149 9.95 -0.94 6.91
C PHE A 149 10.76 0.03 7.75
N THR A 150 10.23 0.45 8.89
CA THR A 150 10.92 1.32 9.83
C THR A 150 11.23 0.53 11.09
N LEU A 151 12.51 0.32 11.38
CA LEU A 151 13.00 -0.44 12.54
C LEU A 151 13.90 0.45 13.37
N LYS A 152 13.48 0.77 14.60
CA LYS A 152 14.23 1.68 15.49
C LYS A 152 14.60 3.00 14.79
N GLY A 153 13.71 3.52 13.95
CA GLY A 153 13.92 4.75 13.16
C GLY A 153 14.70 4.58 11.85
N VAL A 154 15.33 3.44 11.59
CA VAL A 154 15.98 3.16 10.29
C VAL A 154 14.95 2.66 9.31
N THR A 155 14.85 3.31 8.16
CA THR A 155 13.85 3.01 7.14
C THR A 155 14.47 2.38 5.90
N GLY A 156 13.94 1.24 5.48
CA GLY A 156 14.20 0.64 4.17
C GLY A 156 12.90 0.39 3.40
N SER A 157 12.95 0.36 2.08
CA SER A 157 11.77 0.15 1.23
C SER A 157 12.02 -0.88 0.15
N GLN A 158 10.97 -1.56 -0.31
CA GLN A 158 11.03 -2.36 -1.52
C GLN A 158 9.68 -2.37 -2.23
N ALA A 159 9.69 -2.67 -3.52
CA ALA A 159 8.48 -2.81 -4.30
C ALA A 159 8.61 -3.96 -5.27
N TYR A 160 7.49 -4.60 -5.58
CA TYR A 160 7.41 -5.66 -6.58
C TYR A 160 6.02 -5.74 -7.19
N LYS A 161 5.89 -6.45 -8.31
CA LYS A 161 4.60 -6.80 -8.89
C LYS A 161 4.23 -8.22 -8.47
N PRO A 162 2.98 -8.51 -8.07
CA PRO A 162 2.56 -9.90 -7.82
C PRO A 162 2.87 -10.84 -8.99
N TYR A 163 2.85 -10.31 -10.22
CA TYR A 163 3.26 -11.03 -11.43
C TYR A 163 4.70 -11.58 -11.37
N ASP A 164 5.62 -10.87 -10.71
CA ASP A 164 7.01 -11.31 -10.53
C ASP A 164 7.11 -12.60 -9.69
N LEU A 165 6.04 -12.96 -8.98
CA LEU A 165 5.92 -14.17 -8.16
C LEU A 165 5.22 -15.32 -8.90
N THR A 166 4.82 -15.14 -10.16
CA THR A 166 4.08 -16.13 -10.95
C THR A 166 5.00 -16.95 -11.85
N ASN A 167 4.49 -18.08 -12.31
CA ASN A 167 5.08 -18.90 -13.37
C ASN A 167 4.03 -19.26 -14.44
N ASP A 168 2.98 -18.45 -14.54
CA ASP A 168 1.73 -18.79 -15.23
C ASP A 168 1.71 -18.37 -16.71
N SER A 169 2.79 -17.73 -17.17
CA SER A 169 2.94 -17.31 -18.57
C SER A 169 3.53 -18.42 -19.43
N ARG A 170 3.53 -18.20 -20.76
CA ARG A 170 4.01 -19.17 -21.75
C ARG A 170 5.43 -19.65 -21.44
N GLU A 171 6.33 -18.72 -21.14
CA GLU A 171 7.68 -19.02 -20.70
C GLU A 171 7.75 -19.15 -19.17
N ALA A 172 8.72 -19.92 -18.66
CA ALA A 172 8.93 -20.03 -17.22
C ALA A 172 9.70 -18.82 -16.68
N ASN A 173 9.29 -18.33 -15.51
CA ASN A 173 9.97 -17.31 -14.76
C ASN A 173 11.20 -17.90 -14.03
N ILE A 174 12.39 -17.53 -14.48
CA ILE A 174 13.65 -18.02 -13.91
C ILE A 174 13.84 -17.58 -12.45
N ASN A 175 13.18 -16.50 -12.04
CA ASN A 175 13.27 -15.95 -10.69
C ASN A 175 12.20 -16.53 -9.73
N TYR A 176 11.26 -17.35 -10.21
CA TYR A 176 10.12 -17.84 -9.42
C TYR A 176 10.55 -18.48 -8.09
N ASN A 177 11.44 -19.48 -8.16
CA ASN A 177 11.89 -20.22 -6.97
C ASN A 177 12.68 -19.36 -5.98
N TYR A 178 13.43 -18.36 -6.46
CA TYR A 178 14.13 -17.40 -5.61
C TYR A 178 13.12 -16.49 -4.91
N ASN A 179 12.21 -15.87 -5.68
CA ASN A 179 11.23 -14.91 -5.19
C ASN A 179 10.29 -15.52 -4.15
N LYS A 180 9.80 -16.75 -4.39
CA LYS A 180 8.87 -17.44 -3.48
C LYS A 180 9.44 -17.75 -2.09
N LYS A 181 10.77 -17.68 -1.92
CA LYS A 181 11.46 -17.91 -0.64
C LYS A 181 11.77 -16.62 0.13
N LEU A 182 11.46 -15.45 -0.45
CA LEU A 182 11.79 -14.18 0.19
C LEU A 182 10.85 -13.88 1.36
N GLU A 183 11.43 -13.33 2.42
CA GLU A 183 10.70 -12.94 3.64
C GLU A 183 9.53 -11.99 3.37
N VAL A 184 9.69 -11.10 2.38
CA VAL A 184 8.62 -10.16 2.00
C VAL A 184 7.40 -10.87 1.42
N VAL A 185 7.59 -11.99 0.72
CA VAL A 185 6.50 -12.77 0.14
C VAL A 185 5.75 -13.52 1.24
N THR A 186 6.46 -14.06 2.22
CA THR A 186 5.84 -14.65 3.41
C THR A 186 5.07 -13.59 4.20
N LEU A 187 5.67 -12.42 4.46
CA LEU A 187 5.01 -11.32 5.15
C LEU A 187 3.75 -10.85 4.41
N ASP A 188 3.80 -10.67 3.08
CA ASP A 188 2.65 -10.26 2.28
C ASP A 188 1.51 -11.27 2.36
N THR A 189 1.83 -12.57 2.37
CA THR A 189 0.84 -13.66 2.54
C THR A 189 0.21 -13.65 3.93
N MET A 190 0.99 -13.39 4.98
CA MET A 190 0.45 -13.23 6.34
C MET A 190 -0.46 -12.01 6.42
N LEU A 191 -0.06 -10.92 5.77
CA LEU A 191 -0.78 -9.66 5.76
C LEU A 191 -2.09 -9.75 4.98
N ASP A 192 -2.19 -10.57 3.93
CA ASP A 192 -3.45 -10.82 3.23
C ASP A 192 -4.54 -11.33 4.18
N LYS A 193 -4.19 -12.25 5.10
CA LYS A 193 -5.15 -12.76 6.10
C LYS A 193 -5.60 -11.66 7.07
N VAL A 194 -4.65 -10.83 7.51
CA VAL A 194 -4.92 -9.71 8.42
C VAL A 194 -5.79 -8.66 7.75
N ILE A 195 -5.50 -8.30 6.50
CA ILE A 195 -6.28 -7.33 5.72
C ILE A 195 -7.68 -7.86 5.47
N ASN A 196 -7.84 -9.12 5.04
CA ASN A 196 -9.17 -9.68 4.81
C ASN A 196 -10.02 -9.68 6.08
N THR A 197 -9.41 -9.96 7.24
CA THR A 197 -10.09 -9.89 8.54
C THR A 197 -10.46 -8.45 8.89
N PHE A 198 -9.52 -7.51 8.70
CA PHE A 198 -9.74 -6.09 8.95
C PHE A 198 -10.86 -5.52 8.07
N GLU A 199 -10.88 -5.82 6.77
CA GLU A 199 -11.88 -5.31 5.84
C GLU A 199 -13.26 -5.95 6.02
N ALA A 200 -13.32 -7.17 6.56
CA ALA A 200 -14.57 -7.85 6.90
C ALA A 200 -15.17 -7.37 8.24
N ASP A 201 -14.38 -6.72 9.10
CA ASP A 201 -14.86 -6.22 10.40
C ASP A 201 -15.81 -5.02 10.20
N PRO A 202 -17.07 -5.10 10.65
CA PRO A 202 -18.02 -3.99 10.57
C PRO A 202 -17.55 -2.72 11.29
N ASN A 203 -16.60 -2.83 12.23
CA ASN A 203 -16.03 -1.71 12.98
C ASN A 203 -14.87 -1.02 12.23
N SER A 204 -14.32 -1.64 11.18
CA SER A 204 -13.31 -1.04 10.31
C SER A 204 -13.94 -0.03 9.36
N LYS A 205 -14.38 1.09 9.94
CA LYS A 205 -15.06 2.16 9.21
C LYS A 205 -14.10 3.29 8.84
N ARG A 206 -14.41 3.91 7.71
CA ARG A 206 -13.79 5.16 7.29
C ARG A 206 -14.20 6.29 8.24
N ILE A 207 -13.25 7.15 8.60
CA ILE A 207 -13.44 8.34 9.44
C ILE A 207 -13.60 9.57 8.55
#